data_AF-A0A9W5TCU1-F1
#
_entry.id   AF-A0A9W5TCU1-F1
#
_cell.length_a   1.000
_cell.length_b   1.000
_cell.length_c   1.000
_cell.angle_alpha   90.00
_cell.angle_beta   90.00
_cell.angle_gamma   90.00
#
_symmetry.space_group_name_H-M   'P 1'
#
loop_
_entity.id
_entity.type
_entity.pdbx_description
1 polymer ?
#
loop_
_entity_poly.entity_id
_entity_poly.type
_entity_poly.pdbx_seq_one_letter_code
_entity_poly.pdbx_strand_id
1 'polypeptide(L)'
;MSIGDNPKYRRINEDIAAGRFYDSLQHVLSASKRAVIGNKYEEALGVLHHFAEVYIRAKEYAQCLELMNEYISIAKQRNVNLSEENVSQVNSFFKAMTSAMSSINEEPSGPLTKDKIIAGTLAIMESALELIPDKSLYMALGEYYWHEGELSVAQKYLVHTQDIEVISRMLEEWESHVEEHERPFIYLRCILIQLALGDTSGAKCLLLMMNQDFESGESVPLPLQLAYIFTELCDEPDYQLFKVTCKVYKPIIDADPNFPRLVYHLRQKLFPGHNDPSDPYNMDPCAPPGAANPLAALLNSFILPERLDYIQIQKMMDFYRSLSKGEQRLARMLGRFTALMFTVPAGIAIILPAIIRVFTSNRTLSTIITASSATVSVIAIAITFGYVAYYEDQGNGESQARYIMGGKSTKAD
;
A
#
# COMPACT_ATOMS: atom_id res chain seq x y z
N MET A 1 -0.71 39.47 18.93
CA MET A 1 -1.56 40.48 18.26
C MET A 1 -2.03 39.86 16.97
N SER A 2 -3.34 39.78 16.71
CA SER A 2 -3.86 39.13 15.50
C SER A 2 -3.37 39.91 14.26
N ILE A 3 -3.16 39.23 13.13
CA ILE A 3 -2.78 39.89 11.86
C ILE A 3 -3.85 40.91 11.45
N GLY A 4 -5.13 40.64 11.75
CA GLY A 4 -6.25 41.54 11.47
C GLY A 4 -6.18 42.88 12.20
N ASP A 5 -5.68 42.90 13.44
CA ASP A 5 -5.60 44.13 14.25
C ASP A 5 -4.24 44.84 14.13
N ASN A 6 -3.32 44.29 13.33
CA ASN A 6 -1.99 44.86 13.22
C ASN A 6 -2.03 46.14 12.36
N PRO A 7 -1.62 47.31 12.90
CA PRO A 7 -1.64 48.57 12.15
C PRO A 7 -0.78 48.52 10.88
N LYS A 8 0.19 47.60 10.81
CA LYS A 8 0.99 47.33 9.60
C LYS A 8 0.13 46.94 8.39
N TYR A 9 -1.00 46.26 8.62
CA TYR A 9 -1.88 45.73 7.56
C TYR A 9 -3.18 46.51 7.39
N ARG A 10 -3.33 47.65 8.08
CA ARG A 10 -4.53 48.49 8.04
C ARG A 10 -5.00 48.83 6.62
N ARG A 11 -4.07 49.23 5.75
CA ARG A 11 -4.39 49.58 4.36
C ARG A 11 -4.97 48.40 3.57
N ILE A 12 -4.46 47.19 3.81
CA ILE A 12 -4.95 45.96 3.16
C ILE A 12 -6.41 45.74 3.57
N ASN A 13 -6.70 45.85 4.87
CA ASN A 13 -8.05 45.69 5.40
C ASN A 13 -9.02 46.78 4.87
N GLU A 14 -8.56 48.03 4.73
CA GLU A 14 -9.35 49.13 4.15
C GLU A 14 -9.66 48.89 2.65
N ASP A 15 -8.72 48.33 1.89
CA ASP A 15 -8.94 47.94 0.49
C ASP A 15 -9.96 46.79 0.37
N ILE A 16 -9.83 45.76 1.22
CA ILE A 16 -10.77 44.63 1.29
C ILE A 16 -12.17 45.10 1.65
N ALA A 17 -12.31 45.94 2.68
CA ALA A 17 -13.59 46.49 3.11
C ALA A 17 -14.27 47.34 2.01
N ALA A 18 -13.48 47.93 1.11
CA ALA A 18 -13.97 48.70 -0.02
C ALA A 18 -14.15 47.88 -1.31
N GLY A 19 -13.99 46.55 -1.27
CA GLY A 19 -14.10 45.66 -2.43
C GLY A 19 -12.97 45.80 -3.45
N ARG A 20 -11.86 46.46 -3.09
CA ARG A 20 -10.67 46.61 -3.95
C ARG A 20 -9.74 45.41 -3.81
N PHE A 21 -10.24 44.22 -4.14
CA PHE A 21 -9.53 42.97 -3.90
C PHE A 21 -8.20 42.87 -4.66
N TYR A 22 -8.14 43.34 -5.90
CA TYR A 22 -6.90 43.38 -6.67
C TYR A 22 -5.82 44.24 -6.01
N ASP A 23 -6.16 45.46 -5.57
CA ASP A 23 -5.20 46.35 -4.89
C ASP A 23 -4.73 45.75 -3.57
N SER A 24 -5.66 45.15 -2.81
CA SER A 24 -5.33 44.48 -1.56
C SER A 24 -4.36 43.32 -1.77
N LEU A 25 -4.54 42.52 -2.84
CA LEU A 25 -3.67 41.40 -3.18
C LEU A 25 -2.24 41.88 -3.43
N GLN A 26 -2.07 42.95 -4.21
CA GLN A 26 -0.75 43.54 -4.48
C GLN A 26 -0.08 44.02 -3.18
N HIS A 27 -0.84 44.60 -2.26
CA HIS A 27 -0.32 45.00 -0.95
C HIS A 27 0.10 43.80 -0.08
N VAL A 28 -0.66 42.70 -0.09
CA VAL A 28 -0.31 41.45 0.62
C VAL A 28 0.98 40.86 0.05
N LEU A 29 1.09 40.69 -1.27
CA LEU A 29 2.28 40.16 -1.93
C LEU A 29 3.51 41.05 -1.69
N SER A 30 3.35 42.38 -1.68
CA SER A 30 4.43 43.31 -1.34
C SER A 30 4.86 43.18 0.13
N ALA A 31 3.92 42.95 1.05
CA ALA A 31 4.21 42.74 2.45
C ALA A 31 4.95 41.41 2.71
N SER A 32 4.51 40.31 2.09
CA SER A 32 5.19 39.01 2.20
C SER A 32 6.60 39.07 1.62
N LYS A 33 6.80 39.65 0.43
CA LYS A 33 8.13 39.83 -0.18
C LYS A 33 9.08 40.63 0.70
N ARG A 34 8.60 41.70 1.34
CA ARG A 34 9.42 42.46 2.32
C ARG A 34 9.80 41.63 3.54
N ALA A 35 8.90 40.78 4.03
CA ALA A 35 9.20 39.86 5.13
C ALA A 35 10.25 38.81 4.71
N VAL A 36 10.13 38.24 3.51
CA VAL A 36 11.12 37.33 2.91
C VAL A 36 12.50 37.99 2.78
N ILE A 37 12.57 39.24 2.27
CA ILE A 37 13.84 40.01 2.19
C ILE A 37 14.45 40.19 3.58
N GLY A 38 13.62 40.37 4.60
CA GLY A 38 14.04 40.43 6.01
C GLY A 38 14.35 39.07 6.65
N ASN A 39 14.32 37.96 5.89
CA ASN A 39 14.44 36.59 6.38
C ASN A 39 13.39 36.20 7.44
N LYS A 40 12.21 36.84 7.42
CA LYS A 40 11.09 36.55 8.33
C LYS A 40 10.08 35.65 7.62
N TYR A 41 10.47 34.40 7.38
CA TYR A 41 9.68 33.45 6.58
C TYR A 41 8.33 33.12 7.24
N GLU A 42 8.30 32.82 8.54
CA GLU A 42 7.03 32.57 9.25
C GLU A 42 6.08 33.76 9.20
N GLU A 43 6.60 34.99 9.28
CA GLU A 43 5.79 36.20 9.12
C GLU A 43 5.21 36.29 7.70
N ALA A 44 6.01 35.97 6.67
CA ALA A 44 5.56 35.97 5.29
C ALA A 44 4.46 34.92 5.05
N LEU A 45 4.68 33.68 5.50
CA LEU A 45 3.74 32.57 5.36
C LEU A 45 2.44 32.85 6.12
N GLY A 46 2.53 33.30 7.37
CA GLY A 46 1.36 33.65 8.17
C GLY A 46 0.52 34.79 7.58
N VAL A 47 1.16 35.79 6.96
CA VAL A 47 0.44 36.87 6.25
C VAL A 47 -0.29 36.34 5.01
N LEU A 48 0.37 35.51 4.20
CA LEU A 48 -0.25 34.94 3.00
C LEU A 48 -1.45 34.05 3.34
N HIS A 49 -1.29 33.15 4.31
CA HIS A 49 -2.35 32.27 4.77
C HIS A 49 -3.55 33.04 5.34
N HIS A 50 -3.29 34.01 6.24
CA HIS A 50 -4.35 34.81 6.85
C HIS A 50 -5.22 35.51 5.80
N PHE A 51 -4.61 36.18 4.83
CA PHE A 51 -5.36 36.89 3.79
C PHE A 51 -5.99 35.95 2.76
N ALA A 52 -5.43 34.75 2.53
CA ALA A 52 -6.10 33.73 1.73
C ALA A 52 -7.44 33.31 2.38
N GLU A 53 -7.48 33.12 3.70
CA GLU A 53 -8.74 32.83 4.42
C GLU A 53 -9.73 34.00 4.35
N VAL A 54 -9.24 35.24 4.42
CA VAL A 54 -10.09 36.44 4.25
C VAL A 54 -10.73 36.46 2.86
N TYR A 55 -9.97 36.15 1.82
CA TYR A 55 -10.47 36.10 0.45
C TYR A 55 -11.44 34.93 0.20
N ILE A 56 -11.24 33.76 0.81
CA ILE A 56 -12.24 32.68 0.77
C ILE A 56 -13.58 33.16 1.32
N ARG A 57 -13.58 33.86 2.47
CA ARG A 57 -14.81 34.43 3.06
C ARG A 57 -15.46 35.49 2.18
N ALA A 58 -14.65 36.25 1.44
CA ALA A 58 -15.12 37.22 0.46
C ALA A 58 -15.54 36.61 -0.89
N LYS A 59 -15.39 35.28 -1.08
CA LYS A 59 -15.59 34.55 -2.34
C LYS A 59 -14.64 34.97 -3.48
N GLU A 60 -13.49 35.53 -3.14
CA GLU A 60 -12.44 35.96 -4.07
C GLU A 60 -11.42 34.83 -4.28
N TYR A 61 -11.89 33.76 -4.93
CA TYR A 61 -11.16 32.49 -5.01
C TYR A 61 -9.88 32.56 -5.85
N ALA A 62 -9.83 33.42 -6.87
CA ALA A 62 -8.62 33.58 -7.68
C ALA A 62 -7.48 34.15 -6.85
N GLN A 63 -7.77 35.16 -6.01
CA GLN A 63 -6.79 35.86 -5.20
C GLN A 63 -6.29 34.99 -4.05
N CYS A 64 -7.15 34.18 -3.42
CA CYS A 64 -6.66 33.27 -2.38
C CYS A 64 -5.77 32.16 -2.95
N LEU A 65 -6.06 31.64 -4.16
CA LEU A 65 -5.18 30.68 -4.83
C LEU A 65 -3.84 31.32 -5.18
N GLU A 66 -3.82 32.57 -5.65
CA GLU A 66 -2.59 33.30 -5.90
C GLU A 66 -1.74 33.46 -4.63
N LEU A 67 -2.36 33.82 -3.49
CA LEU A 67 -1.67 33.92 -2.21
C LEU A 67 -1.07 32.58 -1.74
N MET A 68 -1.81 31.49 -1.86
CA MET A 68 -1.33 30.16 -1.46
C MET A 68 -0.31 29.57 -2.44
N ASN A 69 -0.38 29.92 -3.73
CA ASN A 69 0.70 29.60 -4.67
C ASN A 69 2.00 30.32 -4.30
N GLU A 70 1.93 31.61 -3.93
CA GLU A 70 3.10 32.33 -3.42
C GLU A 70 3.61 31.73 -2.10
N TYR A 71 2.71 31.26 -1.22
CA TYR A 71 3.07 30.56 0.01
C TYR A 71 3.96 29.34 -0.27
N ILE A 72 3.50 28.46 -1.17
CA ILE A 72 4.23 27.26 -1.57
C ILE A 72 5.54 27.62 -2.31
N SER A 73 5.52 28.67 -3.14
CA SER A 73 6.69 29.17 -3.86
C SER A 73 7.79 29.62 -2.89
N ILE A 74 7.44 30.38 -1.85
CA ILE A 74 8.39 30.81 -0.81
C ILE A 74 8.97 29.61 -0.07
N ALA A 75 8.13 28.64 0.30
CA ALA A 75 8.57 27.42 0.96
C ALA A 75 9.55 26.61 0.09
N LYS A 76 9.25 26.42 -1.21
CA LYS A 76 10.11 25.73 -2.20
C LYS A 76 11.44 26.45 -2.41
N GLN A 77 11.43 27.74 -2.73
CA GLN A 77 12.63 28.47 -3.16
C GLN A 77 13.68 28.65 -2.07
N ARG A 78 13.25 28.67 -0.81
CA ARG A 78 14.12 28.99 0.33
C ARG A 78 14.45 27.77 1.18
N ASN A 79 14.03 26.58 0.75
CA ASN A 79 14.16 25.33 1.48
C ASN A 79 13.75 25.50 2.95
N VAL A 80 12.64 26.21 3.17
CA VAL A 80 12.11 26.42 4.51
C VAL A 80 11.54 25.09 4.96
N ASN A 81 12.05 24.57 6.07
CA ASN A 81 11.46 23.40 6.71
C ASN A 81 10.09 23.82 7.22
N LEU A 82 9.02 23.36 6.55
CA LEU A 82 7.65 23.61 6.98
C LEU A 82 7.46 23.01 8.39
N SER A 83 7.02 23.85 9.32
CA SER A 83 6.64 23.45 10.67
C SER A 83 5.25 22.80 10.69
N GLU A 84 4.90 22.17 11.81
CA GLU A 84 3.54 21.66 12.06
C GLU A 84 2.47 22.75 11.92
N GLU A 85 2.80 24.00 12.30
CA GLU A 85 1.89 25.14 12.11
C GLU A 85 1.65 25.40 10.62
N ASN A 86 2.69 25.34 9.80
CA ASN A 86 2.55 25.54 8.35
C ASN A 86 1.72 24.42 7.71
N VAL A 87 1.91 23.17 8.14
CA VAL A 87 1.07 22.04 7.72
C VAL A 87 -0.39 22.29 8.07
N SER A 88 -0.66 22.73 9.31
CA SER A 88 -2.02 23.05 9.77
C SER A 88 -2.66 24.17 8.95
N GLN A 89 -1.89 25.21 8.60
CA GLN A 89 -2.34 26.31 7.73
C GLN A 89 -2.73 25.84 6.32
N VAL A 90 -1.90 25.00 5.69
CA VAL A 90 -2.21 24.45 4.36
C VAL A 90 -3.46 23.57 4.42
N ASN A 91 -3.58 22.73 5.46
CA ASN A 91 -4.74 21.88 5.67
C ASN A 91 -6.02 22.69 5.94
N SER A 92 -5.94 23.76 6.76
CA SER A 92 -7.08 24.64 7.03
C SER A 92 -7.55 25.35 5.77
N PHE A 93 -6.62 25.83 4.95
CA PHE A 93 -6.92 26.43 3.64
C PHE A 93 -7.64 25.43 2.73
N PHE A 94 -7.10 24.22 2.59
CA PHE A 94 -7.70 23.18 1.75
C PHE A 94 -9.13 22.86 2.18
N LYS A 95 -9.34 22.57 3.46
CA LYS A 95 -10.67 22.26 4.01
C LYS A 95 -11.66 23.41 3.85
N ALA A 96 -11.22 24.65 4.09
CA ALA A 96 -12.06 25.83 3.91
C ALA A 96 -12.48 26.00 2.43
N MET A 97 -11.55 25.75 1.50
CA MET A 97 -11.79 25.87 0.08
C MET A 97 -12.74 24.79 -0.45
N THR A 98 -12.48 23.52 -0.14
CA THR A 98 -13.34 22.41 -0.58
C THR A 98 -14.75 22.55 0.00
N SER A 99 -14.87 22.88 1.29
CA SER A 99 -16.17 23.15 1.93
C SER A 99 -16.92 24.30 1.27
N ALA A 100 -16.22 25.38 0.91
CA ALA A 100 -16.81 26.50 0.18
C ALA A 100 -17.32 26.05 -1.20
N MET A 101 -16.52 25.28 -1.95
CA MET A 101 -16.89 24.79 -3.29
C MET A 101 -18.05 23.79 -3.28
N SER A 102 -18.16 22.95 -2.25
CA SER A 102 -19.29 22.02 -2.10
C SER A 102 -20.60 22.74 -1.76
N SER A 103 -20.52 23.92 -1.13
CA SER A 103 -21.70 24.73 -0.73
C SER A 103 -22.23 25.65 -1.83
N ILE A 104 -21.48 25.81 -2.92
CA ILE A 104 -21.80 26.71 -4.02
C ILE A 104 -22.73 26.00 -5.01
N ASN A 105 -23.98 26.47 -5.10
CA ASN A 105 -24.98 25.98 -6.05
C ASN A 105 -24.96 26.74 -7.40
N GLU A 106 -24.42 27.96 -7.42
CA GLU A 106 -24.34 28.84 -8.60
C GLU A 106 -22.89 29.04 -9.01
N GLU A 107 -22.57 29.23 -10.29
CA GLU A 107 -21.18 29.42 -10.70
C GLU A 107 -20.48 30.55 -9.91
N PRO A 108 -19.23 30.36 -9.47
CA PRO A 108 -18.49 31.41 -8.76
C PRO A 108 -18.46 32.69 -9.60
N SER A 109 -18.77 33.83 -8.97
CA SER A 109 -18.60 35.12 -9.61
C SER A 109 -17.11 35.40 -9.80
N GLY A 110 -16.62 35.34 -11.05
CA GLY A 110 -15.21 35.61 -11.34
C GLY A 110 -14.70 34.94 -12.61
N PRO A 111 -13.38 35.03 -12.89
CA PRO A 111 -12.77 34.48 -14.09
C PRO A 111 -12.50 32.97 -14.03
N LEU A 112 -12.68 32.34 -12.86
CA LEU A 112 -12.39 30.92 -12.64
C LEU A 112 -13.68 30.12 -12.46
N THR A 113 -13.75 28.98 -13.15
CA THR A 113 -14.79 27.98 -12.93
C THR A 113 -14.52 27.20 -11.65
N LYS A 114 -15.56 26.55 -11.09
CA LYS A 114 -15.44 25.67 -9.91
C LYS A 114 -14.33 24.64 -10.08
N ASP A 115 -14.28 23.95 -11.22
CA ASP A 115 -13.28 22.92 -11.52
C ASP A 115 -11.85 23.48 -11.49
N LYS A 116 -11.64 24.69 -12.01
CA LYS A 116 -10.31 25.33 -11.97
C LYS A 116 -9.90 25.72 -10.56
N ILE A 117 -10.86 26.11 -9.72
CA ILE A 117 -10.59 26.44 -8.31
C ILE A 117 -10.20 25.16 -7.56
N ILE A 118 -10.96 24.08 -7.72
CA ILE A 118 -10.67 22.78 -7.11
C ILE A 118 -9.31 22.26 -7.58
N ALA A 119 -9.06 22.24 -8.89
CA ALA A 119 -7.77 21.79 -9.44
C ALA A 119 -6.59 22.60 -8.91
N GLY A 120 -6.72 23.93 -8.80
CA GLY A 120 -5.70 24.79 -8.20
C GLY A 120 -5.47 24.48 -6.72
N THR A 121 -6.53 24.18 -5.98
CA THR A 121 -6.46 23.84 -4.55
C THR A 121 -5.78 22.49 -4.33
N LEU A 122 -6.12 21.48 -5.15
CA LEU A 122 -5.47 20.18 -5.14
C LEU A 122 -3.98 20.30 -5.48
N ALA A 123 -3.62 21.07 -6.50
CA ALA A 123 -2.23 21.31 -6.87
C ALA A 123 -1.39 21.97 -5.76
N ILE A 124 -2.00 22.85 -4.96
CA ILE A 124 -1.36 23.44 -3.76
C ILE A 124 -1.11 22.36 -2.71
N MET A 125 -2.10 21.51 -2.41
CA MET A 125 -1.95 20.41 -1.45
C MET A 125 -0.89 19.40 -1.88
N GLU A 126 -0.88 19.01 -3.15
CA GLU A 126 0.12 18.09 -3.70
C GLU A 126 1.51 18.70 -3.65
N SER A 127 1.64 19.99 -4.00
CA SER A 127 2.91 20.71 -3.85
C SER A 127 3.38 20.82 -2.41
N ALA A 128 2.46 20.89 -1.44
CA ALA A 128 2.79 20.85 -0.02
C ALA A 128 3.27 19.45 0.41
N LEU A 129 2.63 18.38 -0.08
CA LEU A 129 3.08 17.00 0.14
C LEU A 129 4.48 16.72 -0.42
N GLU A 130 4.81 17.29 -1.58
CA GLU A 130 6.17 17.21 -2.15
C GLU A 130 7.23 17.86 -1.25
N LEU A 131 6.85 18.93 -0.53
CA LEU A 131 7.72 19.61 0.42
C LEU A 131 7.81 18.87 1.76
N ILE A 132 6.66 18.41 2.26
CA ILE A 132 6.54 17.72 3.54
C ILE A 132 5.50 16.60 3.43
N PRO A 133 5.92 15.32 3.40
CA PRO A 133 5.00 14.18 3.28
C PRO A 133 4.29 13.91 4.62
N ASP A 134 3.45 14.85 5.05
CA ASP A 134 2.75 14.81 6.33
C ASP A 134 1.44 13.99 6.26
N LYS A 135 1.20 13.19 7.30
CA LYS A 135 0.04 12.29 7.38
C LYS A 135 -1.30 13.03 7.36
N SER A 136 -1.38 14.24 7.94
CA SER A 136 -2.62 15.01 7.98
C SER A 136 -2.99 15.60 6.61
N LEU A 137 -2.00 15.88 5.77
CA LEU A 137 -2.21 16.31 4.38
C LEU A 137 -2.66 15.13 3.51
N TYR A 138 -2.02 13.96 3.67
CA TYR A 138 -2.47 12.72 3.03
C TYR A 138 -3.89 12.36 3.44
N MET A 139 -4.23 12.48 4.72
CA MET A 139 -5.59 12.24 5.23
C MET A 139 -6.59 13.19 4.57
N ALA A 140 -6.32 14.49 4.55
CA ALA A 140 -7.23 15.46 3.97
C ALA A 140 -7.50 15.23 2.47
N LEU A 141 -6.46 14.91 1.68
CA LEU A 141 -6.62 14.55 0.28
C LEU A 141 -7.38 13.22 0.11
N GLY A 142 -7.06 12.23 0.92
CA GLY A 142 -7.73 10.93 0.92
C GLY A 142 -9.23 11.04 1.20
N GLU A 143 -9.61 11.78 2.25
CA GLU A 143 -11.00 12.06 2.61
C GLU A 143 -11.73 12.84 1.50
N TYR A 144 -11.07 13.83 0.89
CA TYR A 144 -11.64 14.58 -0.23
C TYR A 144 -11.99 13.65 -1.40
N TYR A 145 -11.03 12.87 -1.91
CA TYR A 145 -11.29 11.95 -3.03
C TYR A 145 -12.28 10.85 -2.66
N TRP A 146 -12.30 10.41 -1.41
CA TRP A 146 -13.29 9.47 -0.93
C TRP A 146 -14.70 10.08 -1.03
N HIS A 147 -14.91 11.31 -0.56
CA HIS A 147 -16.19 12.00 -0.67
C HIS A 147 -16.63 12.27 -2.12
N GLU A 148 -15.69 12.49 -3.03
CA GLU A 148 -15.98 12.63 -4.47
C GLU A 148 -16.26 11.28 -5.17
N GLY A 149 -16.15 10.14 -4.45
CA GLY A 149 -16.37 8.79 -4.99
C GLY A 149 -15.19 8.25 -5.80
N GLU A 150 -14.05 8.94 -5.80
CA GLU A 150 -12.82 8.52 -6.48
C GLU A 150 -12.00 7.56 -5.58
N LEU A 151 -12.57 6.40 -5.26
CA LEU A 151 -12.03 5.48 -4.23
C LEU A 151 -10.61 4.98 -4.53
N SER A 152 -10.22 4.79 -5.80
CA SER A 152 -8.84 4.39 -6.13
C SER A 152 -7.83 5.50 -5.86
N VAL A 153 -8.24 6.76 -6.10
CA VAL A 153 -7.42 7.94 -5.82
C VAL A 153 -7.38 8.19 -4.31
N ALA A 154 -8.48 8.00 -3.60
CA ALA A 154 -8.52 8.05 -2.14
C ALA A 154 -7.53 7.05 -1.52
N GLN A 155 -7.55 5.78 -1.96
CA GLN A 155 -6.62 4.74 -1.51
C GLN A 155 -5.16 5.19 -1.63
N LYS A 156 -4.77 5.81 -2.76
CA LYS A 156 -3.41 6.30 -3.00
C LYS A 156 -2.91 7.22 -1.88
N TYR A 157 -3.75 8.11 -1.35
CA TYR A 157 -3.36 9.01 -0.26
C TYR A 157 -3.53 8.35 1.11
N LEU A 158 -4.63 7.63 1.33
CA LEU A 158 -4.96 7.05 2.65
C LEU A 158 -3.93 6.01 3.12
N VAL A 159 -3.32 5.23 2.23
CA VAL A 159 -2.26 4.26 2.60
C VAL A 159 -1.06 4.90 3.30
N HIS A 160 -0.79 6.19 3.04
CA HIS A 160 0.33 6.90 3.69
C HIS A 160 0.01 7.35 5.12
N THR A 161 -1.27 7.37 5.51
CA THR A 161 -1.70 7.77 6.85
C THR A 161 -1.37 6.70 7.90
N GLN A 162 -1.35 5.43 7.49
CA GLN A 162 -1.29 4.24 8.36
C GLN A 162 -2.49 4.14 9.32
N ASP A 163 -3.59 4.83 9.02
CA ASP A 163 -4.85 4.73 9.76
C ASP A 163 -5.70 3.60 9.15
N ILE A 164 -5.56 2.41 9.73
CA ILE A 164 -6.21 1.19 9.22
C ILE A 164 -7.74 1.25 9.36
N GLU A 165 -8.26 1.97 10.34
CA GLU A 165 -9.71 2.11 10.52
C GLU A 165 -10.33 2.96 9.41
N VAL A 166 -9.66 4.06 9.03
CA VAL A 166 -10.06 4.88 7.88
C VAL A 166 -9.96 4.08 6.58
N ILE A 167 -8.85 3.36 6.37
CA ILE A 167 -8.65 2.52 5.19
C ILE A 167 -9.71 1.42 5.10
N SER A 168 -10.00 0.69 6.19
CA SER A 168 -11.01 -0.38 6.22
C SER A 168 -12.38 0.14 5.82
N ARG A 169 -12.82 1.27 6.39
CA ARG A 169 -14.12 1.87 6.06
C ARG A 169 -14.22 2.28 4.59
N MET A 170 -13.14 2.84 4.03
CA MET A 170 -13.09 3.17 2.59
C MET A 170 -13.16 1.92 1.71
N LEU A 171 -12.47 0.83 2.10
CA LEU A 171 -12.51 -0.43 1.37
C LEU A 171 -13.88 -1.12 1.46
N GLU A 172 -14.55 -1.06 2.61
CA GLU A 172 -15.93 -1.57 2.79
C GLU A 172 -16.93 -0.81 1.89
N GLU A 173 -16.77 0.52 1.78
CA GLU A 173 -17.56 1.30 0.83
C GLU A 173 -17.25 0.89 -0.61
N TRP A 174 -15.96 0.73 -0.97
CA TRP A 174 -15.57 0.28 -2.31
C TRP A 174 -16.11 -1.11 -2.64
N GLU A 175 -16.12 -2.03 -1.67
CA GLU A 175 -16.68 -3.37 -1.82
C GLU A 175 -18.15 -3.34 -2.30
N SER A 176 -18.93 -2.37 -1.82
CA SER A 176 -20.34 -2.22 -2.20
C SER A 176 -20.56 -1.74 -3.63
N HIS A 177 -19.51 -1.21 -4.28
CA HIS A 177 -19.55 -0.67 -5.64
C HIS A 177 -18.99 -1.63 -6.71
N VAL A 178 -18.44 -2.79 -6.30
CA VAL A 178 -17.82 -3.76 -7.23
C VAL A 178 -18.51 -5.12 -7.20
N GLU A 179 -18.22 -5.94 -8.21
CA GLU A 179 -18.75 -7.30 -8.26
C GLU A 179 -18.08 -8.19 -7.20
N GLU A 180 -18.81 -9.22 -6.73
CA GLU A 180 -18.36 -10.10 -5.63
C GLU A 180 -16.96 -10.67 -5.86
N HIS A 181 -16.64 -11.01 -7.11
CA HIS A 181 -15.37 -11.61 -7.49
C HIS A 181 -14.20 -10.60 -7.52
N GLU A 182 -14.48 -9.30 -7.59
CA GLU A 182 -13.47 -8.23 -7.59
C GLU A 182 -13.09 -7.81 -6.16
N ARG A 183 -13.98 -8.02 -5.18
CA ARG A 183 -13.80 -7.60 -3.79
C ARG A 183 -12.44 -8.01 -3.21
N PRO A 184 -11.98 -9.27 -3.34
CA PRO A 184 -10.69 -9.67 -2.77
C PRO A 184 -9.49 -8.95 -3.42
N PHE A 185 -9.63 -8.48 -4.66
CA PHE A 185 -8.57 -7.75 -5.36
C PHE A 185 -8.38 -6.33 -4.83
N ILE A 186 -9.45 -5.68 -4.36
CA ILE A 186 -9.34 -4.33 -3.75
C ILE A 186 -8.50 -4.39 -2.47
N TYR A 187 -8.77 -5.39 -1.61
CA TYR A 187 -7.98 -5.63 -0.41
C TYR A 187 -6.54 -6.04 -0.74
N LEU A 188 -6.34 -6.97 -1.68
CA LEU A 188 -4.99 -7.35 -2.13
C LEU A 188 -4.21 -6.13 -2.63
N ARG A 189 -4.81 -5.25 -3.42
CA ARG A 189 -4.17 -4.00 -3.89
C ARG A 189 -3.71 -3.15 -2.71
N CYS A 190 -4.58 -2.92 -1.73
CA CYS A 190 -4.26 -2.13 -0.54
C CYS A 190 -3.09 -2.73 0.24
N ILE A 191 -3.16 -4.03 0.50
CA ILE A 191 -2.14 -4.77 1.26
C ILE A 191 -0.80 -4.74 0.52
N LEU A 192 -0.77 -4.99 -0.79
CA LEU A 192 0.46 -4.92 -1.57
C LEU A 192 1.08 -3.52 -1.56
N ILE A 193 0.26 -2.46 -1.61
CA ILE A 193 0.74 -1.08 -1.48
C ILE A 193 1.36 -0.86 -0.10
N GLN A 194 0.68 -1.25 0.98
CA GLN A 194 1.20 -1.14 2.35
C GLN A 194 2.52 -1.92 2.52
N LEU A 195 2.58 -3.15 2.02
CA LEU A 195 3.80 -3.97 2.05
C LEU A 195 4.96 -3.34 1.26
N ALA A 196 4.68 -2.77 0.08
CA ALA A 196 5.68 -2.08 -0.73
C ALA A 196 6.16 -0.76 -0.08
N LEU A 197 5.27 -0.02 0.59
CA LEU A 197 5.60 1.15 1.42
C LEU A 197 6.33 0.75 2.71
N GLY A 198 6.19 -0.52 3.09
CA GLY A 198 6.83 -1.11 4.22
C GLY A 198 6.05 -1.11 5.52
N ASP A 199 4.77 -0.79 5.47
CA ASP A 199 3.81 -0.87 6.56
C ASP A 199 3.27 -2.31 6.71
N THR A 200 4.11 -3.19 7.24
CA THR A 200 3.77 -4.60 7.45
C THR A 200 2.73 -4.77 8.56
N SER A 201 2.83 -3.99 9.63
CA SER A 201 1.87 -3.98 10.73
C SER A 201 0.47 -3.58 10.27
N GLY A 202 0.37 -2.53 9.45
CA GLY A 202 -0.90 -2.08 8.88
C GLY A 202 -1.52 -3.11 7.94
N ALA A 203 -0.72 -3.70 7.05
CA ALA A 203 -1.15 -4.78 6.17
C ALA A 203 -1.70 -6.00 6.94
N LYS A 204 -1.00 -6.43 8.00
CA LYS A 204 -1.45 -7.54 8.87
C LYS A 204 -2.72 -7.19 9.63
N CYS A 205 -2.80 -5.97 10.18
CA CYS A 205 -4.01 -5.50 10.87
C CYS A 205 -5.22 -5.55 9.94
N LEU A 206 -5.07 -5.07 8.70
CA LEU A 206 -6.15 -5.08 7.71
C LEU A 206 -6.61 -6.51 7.38
N LEU A 207 -5.69 -7.48 7.22
CA LEU A 207 -6.05 -8.89 7.04
C LEU A 207 -6.82 -9.47 8.23
N LEU A 208 -6.38 -9.17 9.46
CA LEU A 208 -7.04 -9.65 10.68
C LEU A 208 -8.46 -9.09 10.82
N MET A 209 -8.69 -7.85 10.39
CA MET A 209 -10.02 -7.24 10.38
C MET A 209 -11.01 -7.95 9.45
N MET A 210 -10.54 -8.67 8.43
CA MET A 210 -11.41 -9.46 7.53
C MET A 210 -12.02 -10.70 8.20
N ASN A 211 -11.52 -11.09 9.38
CA ASN A 211 -12.02 -12.22 10.18
C ASN A 211 -12.13 -13.54 9.38
N GLN A 212 -11.11 -13.85 8.57
CA GLN A 212 -11.03 -15.08 7.80
C GLN A 212 -10.05 -16.08 8.41
N ASP A 213 -10.29 -17.38 8.19
CA ASP A 213 -9.42 -18.45 8.63
C ASP A 213 -8.32 -18.74 7.61
N PHE A 214 -7.25 -17.95 7.67
CA PHE A 214 -6.07 -18.07 6.81
C PHE A 214 -5.28 -19.37 7.03
N GLU A 215 -5.46 -20.05 8.17
CA GLU A 215 -4.76 -21.30 8.50
C GLU A 215 -5.34 -22.51 7.75
N SER A 216 -6.68 -22.58 7.63
CA SER A 216 -7.31 -23.65 6.84
C SER A 216 -7.25 -23.39 5.34
N GLY A 217 -7.38 -22.11 4.94
CA GLY A 217 -7.33 -21.65 3.55
C GLY A 217 -8.45 -22.17 2.64
N GLU A 218 -9.41 -22.93 3.15
CA GLU A 218 -10.47 -23.55 2.32
C GLU A 218 -11.57 -22.55 1.92
N SER A 219 -11.81 -21.54 2.75
CA SER A 219 -12.82 -20.49 2.52
C SER A 219 -12.24 -19.15 2.08
N VAL A 220 -10.91 -19.01 2.09
CA VAL A 220 -10.23 -17.74 1.82
C VAL A 220 -10.06 -17.55 0.31
N PRO A 221 -10.51 -16.43 -0.28
CA PRO A 221 -10.23 -16.11 -1.68
C PRO A 221 -8.72 -16.07 -1.98
N LEU A 222 -8.32 -16.57 -3.15
CA LEU A 222 -6.91 -16.65 -3.56
C LEU A 222 -6.15 -15.31 -3.47
N PRO A 223 -6.72 -14.14 -3.82
CA PRO A 223 -6.05 -12.86 -3.62
C PRO A 223 -5.67 -12.60 -2.16
N LEU A 224 -6.52 -13.00 -1.21
CA LEU A 224 -6.25 -12.80 0.21
C LEU A 224 -5.26 -13.85 0.76
N GLN A 225 -5.26 -15.07 0.21
CA GLN A 225 -4.21 -16.05 0.52
C GLN A 225 -2.83 -15.55 0.09
N LEU A 226 -2.73 -14.96 -1.11
CA LEU A 226 -1.50 -14.32 -1.58
C LEU A 226 -1.06 -13.19 -0.66
N ALA A 227 -1.99 -12.31 -0.29
CA ALA A 227 -1.74 -11.22 0.64
C ALA A 227 -1.19 -11.73 1.99
N TYR A 228 -1.82 -12.77 2.56
CA TYR A 228 -1.38 -13.41 3.79
C TYR A 228 0.05 -13.96 3.68
N ILE A 229 0.35 -14.73 2.63
CA ILE A 229 1.70 -15.29 2.42
C ILE A 229 2.74 -14.17 2.32
N PHE A 230 2.43 -13.08 1.61
CA PHE A 230 3.34 -11.94 1.52
C PHE A 230 3.50 -11.19 2.84
N THR A 231 2.46 -11.09 3.67
CA THR A 231 2.61 -10.53 5.01
C THR A 231 3.47 -11.42 5.93
N GLU A 232 3.38 -12.74 5.80
CA GLU A 232 4.24 -13.66 6.58
C GLU A 232 5.70 -13.62 6.10
N LEU A 233 5.94 -13.52 4.80
CA LEU A 233 7.27 -13.33 4.23
C LEU A 233 7.96 -12.05 4.69
N CYS A 234 7.20 -11.04 5.16
CA CYS A 234 7.77 -9.85 5.76
C CYS A 234 8.33 -10.06 7.17
N ASP A 235 7.80 -11.03 7.91
CA ASP A 235 8.29 -11.36 9.25
C ASP A 235 9.43 -12.38 9.19
N GLU A 236 9.29 -13.38 8.32
CA GLU A 236 10.30 -14.42 8.08
C GLU A 236 10.63 -14.51 6.59
N PRO A 237 11.59 -13.69 6.10
CA PRO A 237 11.95 -13.69 4.67
C PRO A 237 12.53 -15.03 4.22
N ASP A 238 11.78 -15.76 3.39
CA ASP A 238 12.21 -16.96 2.69
C ASP A 238 12.10 -16.76 1.17
N TYR A 239 13.26 -16.71 0.51
CA TYR A 239 13.32 -16.46 -0.92
C TYR A 239 12.73 -17.59 -1.76
N GLN A 240 12.87 -18.85 -1.34
CA GLN A 240 12.31 -19.98 -2.08
C GLN A 240 10.78 -19.96 -1.98
N LEU A 241 10.25 -19.68 -0.79
CA LEU A 241 8.82 -19.51 -0.59
C LEU A 241 8.28 -18.34 -1.42
N PHE A 242 8.97 -17.19 -1.43
CA PHE A 242 8.60 -16.05 -2.29
C PHE A 242 8.52 -16.45 -3.76
N LYS A 243 9.53 -17.13 -4.29
CA LYS A 243 9.59 -17.57 -5.70
C LYS A 243 8.48 -18.56 -6.05
N VAL A 244 8.23 -19.54 -5.20
CA VAL A 244 7.13 -20.50 -5.38
C VAL A 244 5.79 -19.77 -5.36
N THR A 245 5.60 -18.85 -4.41
CA THR A 245 4.38 -18.03 -4.29
C THR A 245 4.14 -17.23 -5.56
N CYS A 246 5.15 -16.49 -6.02
CA CYS A 246 5.13 -15.75 -7.27
C CYS A 246 4.78 -16.59 -8.49
N LYS A 247 5.31 -17.81 -8.57
CA LYS A 247 5.00 -18.75 -9.66
C LYS A 247 3.55 -19.27 -9.59
N VAL A 248 3.10 -19.67 -8.40
CA VAL A 248 1.76 -20.26 -8.18
C VAL A 248 0.66 -19.22 -8.36
N TYR A 249 0.87 -18.02 -7.82
CA TYR A 249 -0.11 -16.92 -7.87
C TYR A 249 0.09 -15.99 -9.07
N LYS A 250 0.93 -16.37 -10.04
CA LYS A 250 1.17 -15.57 -11.25
C LYS A 250 -0.12 -15.08 -11.93
N PRO A 251 -1.18 -15.88 -12.11
CA PRO A 251 -2.43 -15.38 -12.72
C PRO A 251 -3.10 -14.27 -11.91
N ILE A 252 -3.01 -14.31 -10.58
CA ILE A 252 -3.55 -13.28 -9.68
C ILE A 252 -2.69 -12.01 -9.74
N ILE A 253 -1.36 -12.17 -9.76
CA ILE A 253 -0.42 -11.06 -9.89
C ILE A 253 -0.57 -10.40 -11.26
N ASP A 254 -0.74 -11.16 -12.33
CA ASP A 254 -0.88 -10.62 -13.68
C ASP A 254 -2.30 -10.07 -13.96
N ALA A 255 -3.26 -10.27 -13.06
CA ALA A 255 -4.64 -9.77 -13.23
C ALA A 255 -4.73 -8.23 -13.15
N ASP A 256 -3.86 -7.58 -12.37
CA ASP A 256 -3.76 -6.12 -12.30
C ASP A 256 -2.37 -5.67 -12.78
N PRO A 257 -2.27 -4.78 -13.77
CA PRO A 257 -0.98 -4.36 -14.33
C PRO A 257 -0.03 -3.70 -13.32
N ASN A 258 -0.53 -3.23 -12.18
CA ASN A 258 0.28 -2.63 -11.13
C ASN A 258 0.82 -3.64 -10.11
N PHE A 259 0.19 -4.81 -9.96
CA PHE A 259 0.64 -5.82 -8.99
C PHE A 259 2.06 -6.34 -9.26
N PRO A 260 2.50 -6.63 -10.50
CA PRO A 260 3.88 -7.02 -10.76
C PRO A 260 4.90 -6.00 -10.23
N ARG A 261 4.58 -4.71 -10.30
CA ARG A 261 5.45 -3.62 -9.81
C ARG A 261 5.46 -3.57 -8.29
N LEU A 262 4.30 -3.73 -7.64
CA LEU A 262 4.23 -3.83 -6.17
C LEU A 262 5.01 -5.05 -5.65
N VAL A 263 4.85 -6.20 -6.30
CA VAL A 263 5.59 -7.43 -5.97
C VAL A 263 7.09 -7.25 -6.19
N TYR A 264 7.50 -6.56 -7.26
CA TYR A 264 8.91 -6.17 -7.46
C TYR A 264 9.44 -5.31 -6.30
N HIS A 265 8.71 -4.29 -5.86
CA HIS A 265 9.14 -3.45 -4.73
C HIS A 265 9.20 -4.22 -3.42
N LEU A 266 8.22 -5.07 -3.15
CA LEU A 266 8.23 -5.97 -2.01
C LEU A 266 9.47 -6.89 -2.05
N ARG A 267 9.78 -7.48 -3.20
CA ARG A 267 10.97 -8.31 -3.42
C ARG A 267 12.25 -7.55 -3.12
N GLN A 268 12.41 -6.32 -3.63
CA GLN A 268 13.59 -5.49 -3.37
C GLN A 268 13.75 -5.17 -1.88
N LYS A 269 12.63 -5.01 -1.17
CA LYS A 269 12.63 -4.77 0.27
C LYS A 269 13.00 -6.02 1.07
N LEU A 270 12.43 -7.17 0.75
CA LEU A 270 12.65 -8.43 1.48
C LEU A 270 14.04 -9.02 1.24
N PHE A 271 14.54 -8.93 0.01
CA PHE A 271 15.76 -9.60 -0.44
C PHE A 271 16.74 -8.64 -1.11
N PRO A 272 17.22 -7.60 -0.40
CA PRO A 272 18.08 -6.57 -0.97
C PRO A 272 19.38 -7.18 -1.51
N GLY A 273 19.71 -6.87 -2.76
CA GLY A 273 20.94 -7.35 -3.42
C GLY A 273 20.92 -8.82 -3.84
N HIS A 274 19.82 -9.55 -3.61
CA HIS A 274 19.67 -10.90 -4.15
C HIS A 274 19.54 -10.83 -5.68
N ASN A 275 20.18 -11.73 -6.41
CA ASN A 275 20.18 -11.77 -7.87
C ASN A 275 19.99 -13.21 -8.35
N ASP A 276 18.75 -13.61 -8.58
CA ASP A 276 18.40 -14.86 -9.26
C ASP A 276 17.94 -14.52 -10.70
N PRO A 277 18.65 -14.97 -11.74
CA PRO A 277 18.24 -14.74 -13.13
C PRO A 277 16.88 -15.36 -13.49
N SER A 278 16.40 -16.33 -12.71
CA SER A 278 15.12 -17.01 -12.93
C SER A 278 13.95 -16.40 -12.15
N ASP A 279 14.19 -15.32 -11.39
CA ASP A 279 13.16 -14.56 -10.70
C ASP A 279 12.50 -13.56 -11.67
N PRO A 280 11.21 -13.75 -12.01
CA PRO A 280 10.52 -12.88 -12.97
C PRO A 280 10.36 -11.44 -12.45
N TYR A 281 10.58 -11.20 -11.16
CA TYR A 281 10.50 -9.89 -10.51
C TYR A 281 11.89 -9.39 -10.08
N ASN A 282 12.96 -9.85 -10.72
CA ASN A 282 14.31 -9.30 -10.50
C ASN A 282 14.55 -7.97 -11.23
N MET A 283 13.80 -7.72 -12.31
CA MET A 283 13.82 -6.47 -13.07
C MET A 283 12.49 -5.73 -12.88
N ASP A 284 12.52 -4.39 -12.81
CA ASP A 284 11.29 -3.59 -12.75
C ASP A 284 10.51 -3.82 -14.06
N PRO A 285 9.31 -4.43 -14.00
CA PRO A 285 8.58 -4.83 -15.20
C PRO A 285 8.09 -3.65 -16.05
N CYS A 286 8.14 -2.40 -15.54
CA CYS A 286 7.60 -1.23 -16.24
C CYS A 286 8.38 0.08 -16.04
N ALA A 287 9.66 0.07 -15.62
CA ALA A 287 10.43 1.33 -15.54
C ALA A 287 10.73 1.88 -16.95
N PRO A 288 10.18 3.05 -17.36
CA PRO A 288 10.81 3.81 -18.43
C PRO A 288 12.23 4.20 -17.95
N PRO A 289 13.25 4.13 -18.82
CA PRO A 289 14.61 4.49 -18.43
C PRO A 289 14.63 5.96 -17.97
N GLY A 290 14.92 6.20 -16.68
CA GLY A 290 15.13 7.53 -16.11
C GLY A 290 14.13 8.03 -15.06
N ALA A 291 13.20 7.21 -14.55
CA ALA A 291 12.31 7.64 -13.46
C ALA A 291 13.07 7.83 -12.13
N ALA A 292 13.04 9.05 -11.58
CA ALA A 292 13.79 9.42 -10.37
C ALA A 292 13.23 8.83 -9.05
N ASN A 293 11.98 8.37 -9.03
CA ASN A 293 11.37 7.65 -7.91
C ASN A 293 10.31 6.63 -8.42
N PRO A 294 10.64 5.33 -8.50
CA PRO A 294 9.77 4.32 -9.07
C PRO A 294 8.50 4.07 -8.25
N LEU A 295 8.53 4.26 -6.92
CA LEU A 295 7.37 4.08 -6.05
C LEU A 295 6.37 5.23 -6.20
N ALA A 296 6.85 6.47 -6.33
CA ALA A 296 5.98 7.60 -6.63
C ALA A 296 5.35 7.49 -8.04
N ALA A 297 6.13 7.02 -9.02
CA ALA A 297 5.62 6.74 -10.37
C ALA A 297 4.59 5.61 -10.38
N LEU A 298 4.76 4.60 -9.54
CA LEU A 298 3.80 3.52 -9.33
C LEU A 298 2.50 4.02 -8.69
N LEU A 299 2.60 4.83 -7.64
CA LEU A 299 1.43 5.40 -6.98
C LEU A 299 0.63 6.32 -7.90
N ASN A 300 1.31 7.01 -8.82
CA ASN A 300 0.66 7.83 -9.85
C ASN A 300 0.03 7.02 -10.99
N SER A 301 0.45 5.76 -11.24
CA SER A 301 -0.16 4.91 -12.27
C SER A 301 -1.49 4.27 -11.86
N PHE A 302 -1.89 4.33 -10.59
CA PHE A 302 -3.20 3.81 -10.13
C PHE A 302 -4.41 4.72 -10.46
N ILE A 303 -4.19 5.87 -11.11
CA ILE A 303 -5.25 6.86 -11.43
C ILE A 303 -6.21 6.36 -12.52
N LEU A 304 -5.85 5.31 -13.27
CA LEU A 304 -6.74 4.70 -14.27
C LEU A 304 -7.15 3.30 -13.82
N PRO A 305 -8.36 3.11 -13.26
CA PRO A 305 -8.96 1.79 -13.19
C PRO A 305 -9.46 1.45 -14.59
N GLU A 306 -8.64 0.80 -15.41
CA GLU A 306 -9.27 -0.14 -16.35
C GLU A 306 -9.97 -1.18 -15.48
N ARG A 307 -11.31 -1.28 -15.60
CA ARG A 307 -12.06 -2.40 -15.01
C ARG A 307 -11.26 -3.66 -15.28
N LEU A 308 -11.05 -4.48 -14.26
CA LEU A 308 -10.49 -5.81 -14.46
C LEU A 308 -11.33 -6.48 -15.54
N ASP A 309 -10.71 -6.83 -16.66
CA ASP A 309 -11.44 -7.38 -17.80
C ASP A 309 -12.11 -8.67 -17.32
N TYR A 310 -13.44 -8.67 -17.25
CA TYR A 310 -14.26 -9.80 -16.86
C TYR A 310 -13.85 -11.08 -17.61
N ILE A 311 -13.42 -10.93 -18.87
CA ILE A 311 -12.94 -12.04 -19.69
C ILE A 311 -11.62 -12.60 -19.16
N GLN A 312 -10.70 -11.76 -18.66
CA GLN A 312 -9.46 -12.23 -18.03
C GLN A 312 -9.74 -12.91 -16.68
N ILE A 313 -10.61 -12.35 -15.84
CA ILE A 313 -10.99 -12.98 -14.57
C ILE A 313 -11.70 -14.30 -14.80
N GLN A 314 -12.63 -14.36 -15.76
CA GLN A 314 -13.35 -15.58 -16.11
C GLN A 314 -12.39 -16.64 -16.67
N LYS A 315 -11.47 -16.26 -17.57
CA LYS A 315 -10.41 -17.17 -18.06
C LYS A 315 -9.48 -17.64 -16.94
N MET A 316 -9.19 -16.80 -15.95
CA MET A 316 -8.40 -17.16 -14.79
C MET A 316 -9.16 -18.13 -13.88
N MET A 317 -10.45 -17.88 -13.62
CA MET A 317 -11.33 -18.77 -12.86
C MET A 317 -11.53 -20.12 -13.57
N ASP A 318 -11.66 -20.10 -14.89
CA ASP A 318 -11.78 -21.31 -15.71
C ASP A 318 -10.45 -22.06 -15.80
N PHE A 319 -9.32 -21.35 -15.90
CA PHE A 319 -7.98 -21.94 -15.76
C PHE A 319 -7.80 -22.58 -14.37
N TYR A 320 -8.23 -21.91 -13.30
CA TYR A 320 -8.10 -22.43 -11.94
C TYR A 320 -9.05 -23.60 -11.65
N ARG A 321 -10.24 -23.61 -12.27
CA ARG A 321 -11.14 -24.77 -12.29
C ARG A 321 -10.59 -25.90 -13.17
N SER A 322 -9.76 -25.59 -14.16
CA SER A 322 -9.07 -26.57 -15.01
C SER A 322 -7.80 -27.13 -14.38
N LEU A 323 -7.19 -26.43 -13.40
CA LEU A 323 -6.17 -27.01 -12.54
C LEU A 323 -6.79 -28.22 -11.84
N SER A 324 -6.11 -29.36 -11.95
CA SER A 324 -6.60 -30.60 -11.35
C SER A 324 -6.71 -30.42 -9.83
N LYS A 325 -7.69 -31.09 -9.20
CA LYS A 325 -7.76 -31.19 -7.72
C LYS A 325 -6.45 -31.68 -7.10
N GLY A 326 -5.59 -32.34 -7.89
CA GLY A 326 -4.23 -32.72 -7.53
C GLY A 326 -3.28 -31.52 -7.36
N GLU A 327 -3.27 -30.55 -8.26
CA GLU A 327 -2.36 -29.39 -8.22
C GLU A 327 -2.68 -28.44 -7.05
N GLN A 328 -3.97 -28.23 -6.76
CA GLN A 328 -4.44 -27.45 -5.60
C GLN A 328 -4.19 -28.16 -4.26
N ARG A 329 -4.18 -29.50 -4.25
CA ARG A 329 -3.75 -30.30 -3.09
C ARG A 329 -2.23 -30.31 -2.95
N LEU A 330 -1.49 -30.28 -4.06
CA LEU A 330 -0.02 -30.33 -4.08
C LEU A 330 0.61 -29.05 -3.53
N ALA A 331 0.08 -27.86 -3.86
CA ALA A 331 0.55 -26.60 -3.28
C ALA A 331 0.35 -26.58 -1.75
N ARG A 332 -0.80 -27.08 -1.28
CA ARG A 332 -1.09 -27.29 0.16
C ARG A 332 -0.21 -28.37 0.78
N MET A 333 0.09 -29.45 0.05
CA MET A 333 0.97 -30.52 0.52
C MET A 333 2.43 -30.11 0.58
N LEU A 334 2.94 -29.24 -0.30
CA LEU A 334 4.32 -28.77 -0.25
C LEU A 334 4.56 -27.89 0.99
N GLY A 335 3.64 -26.97 1.29
CA GLY A 335 3.69 -26.18 2.53
C GLY A 335 3.62 -27.08 3.78
N ARG A 336 2.72 -28.06 3.76
CA ARG A 336 2.58 -29.05 4.85
C ARG A 336 3.77 -30.01 4.96
N PHE A 337 4.41 -30.42 3.86
CA PHE A 337 5.55 -31.34 3.83
C PHE A 337 6.79 -30.71 4.45
N THR A 338 7.13 -29.48 4.04
CA THR A 338 8.25 -28.75 4.62
C THR A 338 8.01 -28.51 6.11
N ALA A 339 6.80 -28.07 6.48
CA ALA A 339 6.43 -27.92 7.89
C ALA A 339 6.55 -29.26 8.66
N LEU A 340 6.03 -30.38 8.14
CA LEU A 340 6.10 -31.70 8.79
C LEU A 340 7.53 -32.23 8.93
N MET A 341 8.37 -32.05 7.90
CA MET A 341 9.76 -32.50 7.88
C MET A 341 10.63 -31.80 8.93
N PHE A 342 10.29 -30.57 9.33
CA PHE A 342 11.03 -29.84 10.36
C PHE A 342 10.36 -29.89 11.74
N THR A 343 9.03 -29.75 11.81
CA THR A 343 8.30 -29.67 13.09
C THR A 343 8.24 -31.01 13.82
N VAL A 344 8.08 -32.14 13.12
CA VAL A 344 7.97 -33.45 13.78
C VAL A 344 9.32 -33.89 14.37
N PRO A 345 10.46 -33.84 13.64
CA PRO A 345 11.75 -34.19 14.23
C PRO A 345 12.18 -33.21 15.34
N ALA A 346 11.90 -31.91 15.18
CA ALA A 346 12.17 -30.92 16.21
C ALA A 346 11.33 -31.16 17.48
N GLY A 347 10.04 -31.45 17.33
CA GLY A 347 9.16 -31.81 18.43
C GLY A 347 9.61 -33.06 19.17
N ILE A 348 10.03 -34.10 18.43
CA ILE A 348 10.63 -35.32 19.01
C ILE A 348 11.92 -34.98 19.77
N ALA A 349 12.80 -34.15 19.20
CA ALA A 349 14.05 -33.76 19.83
C ALA A 349 13.85 -32.96 21.13
N ILE A 350 12.76 -32.21 21.24
CA ILE A 350 12.43 -31.40 22.42
C ILE A 350 11.73 -32.24 23.50
N ILE A 351 10.70 -33.00 23.12
CA ILE A 351 9.79 -33.63 24.08
C ILE A 351 10.31 -35.00 24.54
N LEU A 352 10.87 -35.79 23.62
CA LEU A 352 11.21 -37.18 23.88
C LEU A 352 12.33 -37.36 24.94
N PRO A 353 13.36 -36.50 25.03
CA PRO A 353 14.34 -36.59 26.12
C PRO A 353 13.74 -36.41 27.51
N ALA A 354 12.73 -35.55 27.65
CA ALA A 354 12.06 -35.31 28.92
C ALA A 354 11.26 -36.56 29.37
N ILE A 355 10.56 -37.19 28.42
CA ILE A 355 9.81 -38.43 28.68
C ILE A 355 10.75 -39.59 29.01
N ILE A 356 11.83 -39.80 28.25
CA ILE A 356 12.76 -40.91 28.49
C ILE A 356 13.45 -40.79 29.85
N ARG A 357 13.74 -39.56 30.31
CA ARG A 357 14.33 -39.32 31.64
C ARG A 357 13.44 -39.78 32.81
N VAL A 358 12.13 -39.94 32.60
CA VAL A 358 11.23 -40.53 33.60
C VAL A 358 11.51 -42.03 33.78
N PHE A 359 11.97 -42.71 32.74
CA PHE A 359 12.15 -44.17 32.72
C PHE A 359 13.62 -44.61 32.81
N THR A 360 14.58 -43.73 32.50
CA THR A 360 16.02 -44.06 32.59
C THR A 360 16.87 -42.82 32.85
N SER A 361 17.78 -42.92 33.82
CA SER A 361 18.74 -41.85 34.17
C SER A 361 19.95 -41.79 33.23
N ASN A 362 20.10 -42.76 32.32
CA ASN A 362 21.24 -42.82 31.40
C ASN A 362 21.06 -41.82 30.25
N ARG A 363 21.76 -40.69 30.33
CA ARG A 363 21.72 -39.62 29.32
C ARG A 363 22.13 -40.10 27.93
N THR A 364 23.14 -40.96 27.84
CA THR A 364 23.62 -41.49 26.54
C THR A 364 22.54 -42.32 25.86
N LEU A 365 21.85 -43.17 26.63
CA LEU A 365 20.75 -43.98 26.11
C LEU A 365 19.57 -43.10 25.66
N SER A 366 19.24 -42.06 26.41
CA SER A 366 18.19 -41.08 26.05
C SER A 366 18.49 -40.33 24.75
N THR A 367 19.74 -39.89 24.56
CA THR A 367 20.17 -39.24 23.32
C THR A 367 20.09 -40.19 22.13
N ILE A 368 20.55 -41.44 22.28
CA ILE A 368 20.49 -42.45 21.21
C ILE A 368 19.05 -42.72 20.80
N ILE A 369 18.15 -42.97 21.77
CA ILE A 369 16.73 -43.25 21.47
C ILE A 369 16.06 -42.04 20.79
N THR A 370 16.38 -40.83 21.25
CA THR A 370 15.81 -39.60 20.65
C THR A 370 16.27 -39.42 19.21
N ALA A 371 17.58 -39.56 18.95
CA ALA A 371 18.13 -39.47 17.61
C ALA A 371 17.58 -40.57 16.68
N SER A 372 17.49 -41.80 17.17
CA SER A 372 16.89 -42.91 16.41
C SER A 372 15.42 -42.65 16.08
N SER A 373 14.65 -42.14 17.04
CA SER A 373 13.21 -41.86 16.84
C SER A 373 13.00 -40.74 15.83
N ALA A 374 13.74 -39.62 15.95
CA ALA A 374 13.69 -38.53 14.98
C ALA A 374 14.08 -39.00 13.57
N THR A 375 15.14 -39.81 13.46
CA THR A 375 15.60 -40.38 12.18
C THR A 375 14.54 -41.29 11.56
N VAL A 376 13.93 -42.18 12.36
CA VAL A 376 12.86 -43.08 11.89
C VAL A 376 11.63 -42.28 11.46
N SER A 377 11.28 -41.20 12.15
CA SER A 377 10.17 -40.33 11.76
C SER A 377 10.42 -39.62 10.43
N VAL A 378 11.63 -39.09 10.21
CA VAL A 378 12.00 -38.50 8.91
C VAL A 378 11.90 -39.54 7.80
N ILE A 379 12.45 -40.74 8.02
CA ILE A 379 12.39 -41.84 7.04
C ILE A 379 10.93 -42.25 6.76
N ALA A 380 10.10 -42.37 7.79
CA ALA A 380 8.69 -42.74 7.64
C ALA A 380 7.90 -41.67 6.86
N ILE A 381 8.12 -40.38 7.15
CA ILE A 381 7.52 -39.27 6.40
C ILE A 381 7.98 -39.31 4.95
N ALA A 382 9.29 -39.48 4.70
CA ALA A 382 9.85 -39.57 3.35
C ALA A 382 9.29 -40.77 2.56
N ILE A 383 9.21 -41.95 3.17
CA ILE A 383 8.62 -43.15 2.54
C ILE A 383 7.13 -42.94 2.26
N THR A 384 6.38 -42.34 3.18
CA THR A 384 4.94 -42.09 3.01
C THR A 384 4.71 -41.12 1.84
N PHE A 385 5.49 -40.04 1.77
CA PHE A 385 5.43 -39.10 0.65
C PHE A 385 5.87 -39.73 -0.67
N GLY A 386 6.94 -40.54 -0.66
CA GLY A 386 7.38 -41.30 -1.83
C GLY A 386 6.31 -42.30 -2.30
N TYR A 387 5.62 -42.96 -1.37
CA TYR A 387 4.53 -43.89 -1.67
C TYR A 387 3.33 -43.17 -2.29
N VAL A 388 2.90 -42.05 -1.71
CA VAL A 388 1.81 -41.21 -2.25
C VAL A 388 2.18 -40.72 -3.65
N ALA A 389 3.39 -40.17 -3.81
CA ALA A 389 3.88 -39.69 -5.10
C ALA A 389 4.02 -40.81 -6.16
N TYR A 390 4.27 -42.06 -5.75
CA TYR A 390 4.39 -43.19 -6.67
C TYR A 390 3.04 -43.81 -7.06
N TYR A 391 2.09 -43.90 -6.13
CA TYR A 391 0.80 -44.58 -6.34
C TYR A 391 -0.31 -43.65 -6.85
N GLU A 392 -0.34 -42.38 -6.47
CA GLU A 392 -1.30 -41.42 -7.05
C GLU A 392 -0.97 -41.10 -8.52
N ASP A 393 0.23 -41.44 -8.98
CA ASP A 393 0.74 -41.26 -10.36
C ASP A 393 0.26 -42.32 -11.36
N GLN A 394 -0.56 -43.30 -10.94
CA GLN A 394 -1.04 -44.34 -11.85
C GLN A 394 -2.24 -43.92 -12.72
N GLY A 395 -2.82 -42.73 -12.50
CA GLY A 395 -4.08 -42.31 -13.13
C GLY A 395 -3.99 -41.28 -14.27
N ASN A 396 -3.01 -40.38 -14.29
CA ASN A 396 -2.93 -39.29 -15.27
C ASN A 396 -1.46 -39.04 -15.63
N GLY A 397 -1.14 -39.04 -16.92
CA GLY A 397 0.21 -39.14 -17.49
C GLY A 397 1.18 -37.98 -17.30
N GLU A 398 1.15 -37.25 -16.19
CA GLU A 398 2.20 -36.28 -15.83
C GLU A 398 2.70 -36.51 -14.40
N SER A 399 3.98 -36.89 -14.28
CA SER A 399 4.51 -37.47 -13.04
C SER A 399 4.57 -36.46 -11.88
N GLN A 400 3.83 -36.71 -10.80
CA GLN A 400 3.94 -35.94 -9.54
C GLN A 400 5.38 -35.92 -8.98
N ALA A 401 6.16 -36.98 -9.26
CA ALA A 401 7.58 -37.09 -8.91
C ALA A 401 8.46 -35.97 -9.51
N ARG A 402 8.19 -35.55 -10.76
CA ARG A 402 8.94 -34.46 -11.45
C ARG A 402 8.83 -33.11 -10.74
N TYR A 403 7.72 -32.89 -10.03
CA TYR A 403 7.46 -31.61 -9.38
C TYR A 403 8.07 -31.56 -7.97
N ILE A 404 8.16 -32.70 -7.28
CA ILE A 404 8.78 -32.82 -5.95
C ILE A 404 10.31 -32.90 -6.05
N MET A 405 10.85 -33.62 -7.04
CA MET A 405 12.30 -33.85 -7.17
C MET A 405 12.97 -32.97 -8.25
N GLY A 406 12.24 -31.98 -8.79
CA GLY A 406 12.72 -31.07 -9.83
C GLY A 406 12.65 -31.69 -11.23
N GLY A 407 12.43 -30.85 -12.24
CA GLY A 407 11.93 -31.20 -13.59
C GLY A 407 12.77 -32.15 -14.46
N LYS A 408 13.81 -32.81 -13.92
CA LYS A 408 14.59 -33.86 -14.60
C LYS A 408 14.45 -35.26 -13.98
N SER A 409 13.72 -35.40 -12.88
CA SER A 409 13.49 -36.69 -12.24
C SER A 409 12.53 -37.55 -13.06
N THR A 410 12.89 -38.80 -13.28
CA THR A 410 12.07 -39.83 -13.91
C THR A 410 11.34 -40.62 -12.83
N LYS A 411 10.35 -41.44 -13.21
CA LYS A 411 9.69 -42.38 -12.27
C LYS A 411 10.68 -43.40 -11.67
N ALA A 412 11.84 -43.57 -12.29
CA ALA A 412 12.89 -44.47 -11.82
C ALA A 412 13.84 -43.82 -10.81
N ASP A 413 13.87 -42.48 -10.75
CA ASP A 413 14.60 -41.69 -9.76
C ASP A 413 13.75 -41.55 -8.49
#